data_AF-A0A6P5ELX3-F1
#
_entry.id   AF-A0A6P5ELX3-F1
#
_cell.length_a   1.000
_cell.length_b   1.000
_cell.length_c   1.000
_cell.angle_alpha   90.00
_cell.angle_beta   90.00
_cell.angle_gamma   90.00
#
_symmetry.space_group_name_H-M   'P 1'
#
loop_
_entity.id
_entity.type
_entity.pdbx_description
1 polymer ?
#
loop_
_entity_poly.entity_id
_entity_poly.type
_entity_poly.pdbx_seq_one_letter_code
_entity_poly.pdbx_strand_id
1 'polypeptide(L)'
;MAVSNSLAKILDTNRLTGPNFTDWLRNLRIVLNSEKLVYVLDTEAPAVLENPTAEQRAARNKWTDDDVKVKCYMLASMSNELQRQHEHMESAADILLHLKELYDEQSRTARYEVSKRLFRAKMSDG
;
A
#
# COMPACT_ATOMS: atom_id res chain seq x y z
N MET A 1 -4.11 20.03 22.34
CA MET A 1 -3.23 20.37 21.21
C MET A 1 -2.96 19.08 20.46
N ALA A 2 -3.38 18.96 19.20
CA ALA A 2 -3.02 17.81 18.39
C ALA A 2 -1.49 17.85 18.20
N VAL A 3 -0.80 16.79 18.61
CA VAL A 3 0.64 16.66 18.35
C VAL A 3 0.76 16.55 16.84
N SER A 4 1.16 17.64 16.19
CA SER A 4 1.50 17.60 14.77
C SER A 4 2.60 16.56 14.62
N ASN A 5 2.32 15.44 13.94
CA ASN A 5 3.33 14.44 13.67
C ASN A 5 4.33 15.06 12.69
N SER A 6 5.40 15.67 13.20
CA SER A 6 6.41 16.39 12.41
C SER A 6 7.06 15.50 11.35
N LEU A 7 7.03 14.18 11.56
CA LEU A 7 7.50 13.19 10.60
C LEU A 7 6.55 13.03 9.41
N ALA A 8 5.24 13.24 9.57
CA ALA A 8 4.27 13.13 8.48
C ALA A 8 4.54 14.17 7.36
N LYS A 9 5.18 15.30 7.69
CA LYS A 9 5.61 16.32 6.71
C LYS A 9 6.58 15.77 5.65
N ILE A 10 7.31 14.69 5.97
CA ILE A 10 8.16 13.99 4.98
C ILE A 10 7.32 13.50 3.81
N LEU A 11 6.10 13.04 4.07
CA LEU A 11 5.18 12.53 3.05
C LEU A 11 4.62 13.63 2.15
N ASP A 12 4.38 14.83 2.70
CA ASP A 12 3.98 16.00 1.91
C ASP A 12 5.11 16.48 0.99
N THR A 13 6.36 16.36 1.45
CA THR A 13 7.55 16.78 0.69
C THR A 13 7.92 15.74 -0.38
N ASN A 14 7.63 14.47 -0.13
CA ASN A 14 8.01 13.33 -0.97
C ASN A 14 6.78 12.57 -1.48
N ARG A 15 5.78 13.29 -2.01
CA ARG A 15 4.55 12.67 -2.51
C ARG A 15 4.83 11.63 -3.60
N LEU A 16 4.04 10.57 -3.63
CA LEU A 16 4.10 9.57 -4.69
C LEU A 16 3.69 10.19 -6.01
N THR A 17 4.56 10.09 -7.02
CA THR A 17 4.30 10.50 -8.41
C THR A 17 4.33 9.33 -9.38
N GLY A 18 4.61 8.12 -8.89
CA GLY A 18 4.76 6.89 -9.66
C GLY A 18 6.22 6.44 -9.72
N PRO A 19 7.11 7.12 -10.48
CA PRO A 19 8.52 6.70 -10.62
C PRO A 19 9.30 6.65 -9.29
N ASN A 20 8.91 7.45 -8.29
CA ASN A 20 9.55 7.48 -6.97
C ASN A 20 8.97 6.47 -5.96
N PHE A 21 8.26 5.44 -6.42
CA PHE A 21 7.57 4.47 -5.56
C PHE A 21 8.44 3.89 -4.45
N THR A 22 9.68 3.47 -4.76
CA THR A 22 10.60 2.87 -3.78
C THR A 22 10.95 3.85 -2.64
N ASP A 23 11.22 5.11 -2.97
CA ASP A 23 11.56 6.13 -1.98
C ASP A 23 10.33 6.58 -1.19
N TRP A 24 9.18 6.73 -1.86
CA TRP A 24 7.91 6.99 -1.19
C TRP A 24 7.54 5.89 -0.19
N LEU A 25 7.67 4.61 -0.58
CA LEU A 25 7.39 3.47 0.30
C LEU A 25 8.34 3.45 1.50
N ARG A 26 9.62 3.79 1.30
CA ARG A 26 10.60 3.94 2.40
C ARG A 26 10.16 5.04 3.38
N ASN A 27 9.78 6.21 2.87
CA ASN A 27 9.31 7.32 3.69
C ASN A 27 8.01 7.00 4.44
N LEU A 28 7.04 6.36 3.77
CA LEU A 28 5.80 5.89 4.37
C LEU A 28 6.10 4.94 5.54
N ARG A 29 6.95 3.93 5.34
CA ARG A 29 7.33 3.00 6.41
C ARG A 29 7.98 3.68 7.61
N ILE A 30 8.77 4.75 7.41
CA ILE A 30 9.36 5.51 8.53
C ILE A 30 8.25 6.16 9.37
N VAL A 31 7.28 6.80 8.73
CA VAL A 31 6.14 7.45 9.42
C VAL A 31 5.27 6.40 10.11
N LEU A 32 4.92 5.31 9.43
CA LEU A 32 4.09 4.26 10.04
C LEU A 32 4.78 3.53 11.20
N ASN A 33 6.10 3.37 11.15
CA ASN A 33 6.87 2.81 12.27
C ASN A 33 6.80 3.72 13.51
N SER A 34 6.87 5.04 13.34
CA SER A 34 6.78 5.96 14.49
C SER A 34 5.40 5.90 15.15
N GLU A 35 4.37 5.54 14.40
CA GLU A 35 2.99 5.36 14.90
C GLU A 35 2.64 3.92 15.29
N LYS A 36 3.57 2.97 15.15
CA LYS A 36 3.33 1.54 15.35
C LYS A 36 2.22 0.97 14.46
N LEU A 37 2.10 1.49 13.23
CA LEU A 37 1.11 1.10 12.22
C LEU A 37 1.69 0.27 11.08
N VAL A 38 3.02 0.09 11.01
CA VAL A 38 3.67 -0.62 9.89
C VAL A 38 3.13 -2.05 9.71
N TYR A 39 2.69 -2.68 10.80
CA TYR A 39 2.18 -4.04 10.82
C TYR A 39 0.98 -4.23 9.90
N VAL A 40 0.16 -3.20 9.69
CA VAL A 40 -0.97 -3.21 8.74
C VAL A 40 -0.53 -3.54 7.32
N LEU A 41 0.69 -3.13 6.92
CA LEU A 41 1.21 -3.38 5.57
C LEU A 41 1.89 -4.74 5.43
N ASP A 42 2.35 -5.33 6.53
CA ASP A 42 3.21 -6.51 6.53
C ASP A 42 2.49 -7.78 7.02
N THR A 43 1.30 -7.66 7.62
CA THR A 43 0.50 -8.80 8.11
C THR A 43 -0.90 -8.83 7.52
N GLU A 44 -1.49 -10.03 7.46
CA GLU A 44 -2.87 -10.21 6.99
C GLU A 44 -3.89 -9.68 7.99
N ALA A 45 -5.05 -9.25 7.47
CA ALA A 45 -6.16 -8.81 8.31
C ALA A 45 -6.67 -9.97 9.19
N PRO A 46 -7.08 -9.71 10.45
CA PRO A 46 -7.66 -10.71 11.32
C PRO A 46 -8.86 -11.39 10.67
N ALA A 47 -8.89 -12.73 10.76
CA ALA A 47 -9.96 -13.53 10.21
C ALA A 47 -11.33 -13.14 10.78
N VAL A 48 -12.36 -13.23 9.94
CA VAL A 48 -13.75 -13.10 10.36
C VAL A 48 -14.20 -14.41 10.99
N LEU A 49 -14.55 -14.38 12.28
CA LEU A 49 -15.04 -15.53 13.02
C LEU A 49 -16.54 -15.41 13.25
N GLU A 50 -17.27 -16.54 13.23
CA GLU A 50 -18.72 -16.56 13.48
C GLU A 50 -19.07 -16.20 14.93
N ASN A 51 -18.28 -16.67 15.89
CA ASN A 51 -18.47 -16.45 17.33
C ASN A 51 -17.19 -15.90 17.97
N PRO A 52 -16.81 -14.64 17.68
CA PRO A 52 -15.57 -14.07 18.21
C PRO A 52 -15.68 -13.77 19.71
N THR A 53 -14.62 -14.05 20.45
CA THR A 53 -14.46 -13.57 21.82
C THR A 53 -14.43 -12.04 21.86
N ALA A 54 -14.63 -11.44 23.03
CA ALA A 54 -14.53 -9.99 23.20
C ALA A 54 -13.14 -9.46 22.77
N GLU A 55 -12.08 -10.22 23.08
CA GLU A 55 -10.70 -9.91 22.70
C GLU A 55 -10.50 -9.96 21.18
N GLN A 56 -11.02 -10.98 20.50
CA GLN A 56 -10.93 -11.11 19.04
C GLN A 56 -11.68 -9.98 18.34
N ARG A 57 -12.84 -9.58 18.86
CA ARG A 57 -13.61 -8.43 18.34
C ARG A 57 -12.84 -7.12 18.53
N ALA A 58 -12.25 -6.92 19.70
CA ALA A 58 -11.44 -5.73 19.98
C ALA A 58 -10.20 -5.66 19.07
N ALA A 59 -9.51 -6.78 18.86
CA ALA A 59 -8.37 -6.86 17.95
C ALA A 59 -8.76 -6.55 16.50
N ARG A 60 -9.89 -7.06 16.03
CA ARG A 60 -10.41 -6.76 14.68
C ARG A 60 -10.79 -5.29 14.53
N ASN A 61 -11.52 -4.72 15.47
CA ASN A 61 -11.90 -3.30 15.41
C ASN A 61 -10.66 -2.41 15.39
N LYS A 62 -9.66 -2.71 16.25
CA LYS A 62 -8.39 -2.00 16.25
C LYS A 62 -7.67 -2.11 14.90
N TRP A 63 -7.63 -3.31 14.32
CA TRP A 63 -7.04 -3.51 12.99
C TRP A 63 -7.73 -2.63 11.94
N THR A 64 -9.07 -2.63 11.90
CA THR A 64 -9.84 -1.80 10.98
C THR A 64 -9.54 -0.31 11.16
N ASP A 65 -9.50 0.17 12.40
CA ASP A 65 -9.17 1.57 12.70
C ASP A 65 -7.75 1.94 12.24
N ASP A 66 -6.79 1.04 12.46
CA ASP A 66 -5.40 1.25 12.06
C ASP A 66 -5.23 1.14 10.53
N ASP A 67 -5.94 0.25 9.85
CA ASP A 67 -5.98 0.17 8.38
C ASP A 67 -6.52 1.46 7.75
N VAL A 68 -7.60 2.01 8.30
CA VAL A 68 -8.15 3.30 7.86
C VAL A 68 -7.10 4.42 8.00
N LYS A 69 -6.36 4.48 9.12
CA LYS A 69 -5.30 5.49 9.30
C LYS A 69 -4.19 5.33 8.27
N VAL A 70 -3.73 4.10 8.04
CA VAL A 70 -2.68 3.82 7.05
C VAL A 70 -3.15 4.20 5.66
N LYS A 71 -4.40 3.88 5.28
CA LYS A 71 -5.01 4.31 4.03
C LYS A 71 -5.04 5.83 3.92
N CYS A 72 -5.38 6.56 4.98
CA CYS A 72 -5.32 8.03 4.98
C CYS A 72 -3.89 8.55 4.74
N TYR A 73 -2.87 7.96 5.39
CA TYR A 73 -1.46 8.32 5.13
C TYR A 73 -1.06 8.08 3.68
N MET A 74 -1.45 6.94 3.12
CA MET A 74 -1.17 6.61 1.73
C MET A 74 -1.82 7.61 0.78
N LEU A 75 -3.13 7.86 0.91
CA LEU A 75 -3.86 8.76 0.01
C LEU A 75 -3.41 10.22 0.12
N ALA A 76 -3.16 10.73 1.35
CA ALA A 76 -2.70 12.10 1.56
C ALA A 76 -1.31 12.34 0.93
N SER A 77 -0.47 11.30 0.89
CA SER A 77 0.89 11.35 0.37
C SER A 77 1.02 11.02 -1.11
N MET A 78 -0.09 10.91 -1.85
CA MET A 78 -0.09 10.68 -3.31
C MET A 78 -0.34 11.96 -4.09
N SER A 79 0.14 12.03 -5.35
CA SER A 79 -0.34 13.04 -6.29
C SER A 79 -1.87 13.00 -6.41
N ASN A 80 -2.52 14.11 -6.79
CA ASN A 80 -3.99 14.17 -6.88
C ASN A 80 -4.56 13.22 -7.96
N GLU A 81 -3.76 12.83 -8.94
CA GLU A 81 -4.13 11.81 -9.92
C GLU A 81 -4.16 10.42 -9.28
N LEU A 82 -3.06 10.03 -8.62
CA LEU A 82 -2.97 8.74 -7.94
C LEU A 82 -3.98 8.62 -6.80
N GLN A 83 -4.19 9.69 -6.03
CA GLN A 83 -5.19 9.72 -4.98
C GLN A 83 -6.58 9.35 -5.51
N ARG A 84 -7.02 9.97 -6.62
CA ARG A 84 -8.32 9.67 -7.27
C ARG A 84 -8.42 8.24 -7.78
N GLN A 85 -7.31 7.66 -8.24
CA GLN A 85 -7.28 6.28 -8.72
C GLN A 85 -7.42 5.25 -7.58
N HIS A 86 -7.03 5.61 -6.34
CA HIS A 86 -6.93 4.66 -5.24
C HIS A 86 -7.91 4.94 -4.07
N GLU A 87 -8.67 6.03 -4.08
CA GLU A 87 -9.55 6.43 -2.96
C GLU A 87 -10.66 5.41 -2.62
N HIS A 88 -11.11 4.67 -3.63
CA HIS A 88 -12.17 3.65 -3.51
C HIS A 88 -11.66 2.23 -3.26
N MET A 89 -10.35 2.01 -3.13
CA MET A 89 -9.82 0.68 -2.78
C MET A 89 -10.13 0.35 -1.32
N GLU A 90 -10.43 -0.92 -1.03
CA GLU A 90 -10.97 -1.35 0.26
C GLU A 90 -9.97 -1.17 1.41
N SER A 91 -8.71 -1.59 1.22
CA SER A 91 -7.69 -1.59 2.29
C SER A 91 -6.38 -0.90 1.90
N ALA A 92 -5.54 -0.59 2.89
CA ALA A 92 -4.17 -0.13 2.65
C ALA A 92 -3.33 -1.19 1.91
N ALA A 93 -3.59 -2.48 2.18
CA ALA A 93 -2.92 -3.59 1.53
C ALA A 93 -3.24 -3.65 0.02
N ASP A 94 -4.50 -3.44 -0.37
CA ASP A 94 -4.91 -3.42 -1.78
C ASP A 94 -4.26 -2.27 -2.54
N ILE A 95 -4.21 -1.09 -1.94
CA ILE A 95 -3.52 0.07 -2.50
C ILE A 95 -2.02 -0.26 -2.70
N LEU A 96 -1.37 -0.82 -1.67
CA LEU A 96 0.06 -1.15 -1.75
C LEU A 96 0.34 -2.21 -2.82
N LEU A 97 -0.51 -3.23 -2.90
CA LEU A 97 -0.40 -4.29 -3.91
C LEU A 97 -0.51 -3.71 -5.32
N HIS A 98 -1.54 -2.91 -5.58
CA HIS A 98 -1.72 -2.28 -6.89
C HIS A 98 -0.56 -1.34 -7.26
N LEU A 99 -0.05 -0.55 -6.31
CA LEU A 99 1.11 0.31 -6.53
C LEU A 99 2.39 -0.48 -6.84
N LYS A 100 2.62 -1.61 -6.15
CA LYS A 100 3.73 -2.52 -6.48
C LYS A 100 3.56 -3.06 -7.90
N GLU A 101 2.34 -3.47 -8.26
CA GLU A 101 2.06 -3.92 -9.62
C GLU A 101 2.27 -2.84 -10.66
N LEU A 102 2.12 -1.56 -10.38
CA LEU A 102 2.38 -0.51 -11.36
C LEU A 102 3.85 -0.09 -11.43
N TYR A 103 4.48 0.09 -10.26
CA TYR A 103 5.74 0.84 -10.16
C TYR A 103 6.93 0.04 -9.66
N ASP A 104 6.74 -1.17 -9.14
CA ASP A 104 7.86 -2.01 -8.72
C ASP A 104 8.66 -2.50 -9.94
N GLU A 105 9.97 -2.24 -9.94
CA GLU A 105 10.85 -2.58 -11.05
C GLU A 105 10.94 -4.09 -11.27
N GLN A 106 10.85 -4.89 -10.20
CA GLN A 106 10.85 -6.35 -10.31
C GLN A 106 9.55 -6.81 -10.99
N SER A 107 8.40 -6.29 -10.57
CA SER A 107 7.11 -6.55 -11.23
C SER A 107 7.11 -6.15 -12.71
N ARG A 108 7.70 -5.01 -13.07
CA ARG A 108 7.81 -4.56 -14.48
C ARG A 108 8.71 -5.48 -15.30
N THR A 109 9.86 -5.84 -14.75
CA THR A 109 10.81 -6.77 -15.40
C THR A 109 10.18 -8.13 -15.63
N ALA A 110 9.48 -8.67 -14.61
CA ALA A 110 8.80 -9.95 -14.71
C ALA A 110 7.72 -9.95 -15.81
N ARG A 111 6.87 -8.91 -15.87
CA ARG A 111 5.86 -8.76 -16.92
C ARG A 111 6.49 -8.65 -18.30
N TYR A 112 7.56 -7.88 -18.45
CA TYR A 112 8.28 -7.75 -19.71
C TYR A 112 8.81 -9.10 -20.20
N GLU A 113 9.44 -9.89 -19.34
CA GLU A 113 9.95 -11.21 -19.71
C GLU A 113 8.83 -12.21 -20.06
N VAL A 114 7.69 -12.18 -19.35
CA VAL A 114 6.51 -12.98 -19.71
C VAL A 114 5.97 -12.59 -21.09
N SER A 115 5.76 -11.30 -21.34
CA SER A 115 5.27 -10.81 -22.65
C SER A 115 6.23 -11.15 -23.80
N LYS A 116 7.54 -11.04 -23.56
CA LYS A 116 8.59 -11.39 -24.53
C LYS A 116 8.58 -12.88 -24.86
N ARG A 117 8.39 -13.76 -23.87
CA ARG A 117 8.25 -15.20 -24.10
C ARG A 117 6.98 -15.52 -24.89
N LEU A 118 5.84 -14.92 -24.53
CA LEU A 118 4.58 -15.13 -25.24
C LEU A 118 4.65 -14.68 -26.70
N PHE A 119 5.27 -13.52 -26.96
CA PHE A 119 5.48 -13.02 -28.32
C PHE A 119 6.36 -13.96 -29.13
N ARG A 120 7.48 -14.41 -28.57
CA ARG A 120 8.38 -15.38 -29.23
C ARG A 120 7.69 -16.69 -29.56
N ALA A 121 6.89 -17.24 -28.65
CA ALA A 121 6.13 -18.48 -28.87
C ALA A 121 5.14 -18.33 -30.03
N LYS A 122 4.44 -17.20 -30.13
CA LYS A 122 3.54 -16.92 -31.26
C LYS A 122 4.25 -16.78 -32.60
N MET A 123 5.51 -16.34 -32.61
CA MET A 123 6.32 -16.18 -33.82
C MET A 123 6.97 -17.49 -34.30
N SER A 124 7.01 -18.53 -33.46
CA SER A 124 7.56 -19.85 -33.82
C SER A 124 6.50 -20.85 -34.33
N ASP A 125 5.21 -20.54 -34.17
CA ASP A 125 4.08 -21.37 -34.62
C ASP A 125 3.58 -20.98 -36.04
N GLY A 126 4.34 -20.20 -36.81
CA GLY A 126 4.07 -19.84 -38.20
C GLY A 126 5.28 -20.10 -39.10
#